data_AF-A0ABD0RHK3-F1
#
_entry.id   AF-A0ABD0RHK3-F1
#
_cell.length_a   1.000
_cell.length_b   1.000
_cell.length_c   1.000
_cell.angle_alpha   90.00
_cell.angle_beta   90.00
_cell.angle_gamma   90.00
#
_symmetry.space_group_name_H-M   'P 1'
#
loop_
_entity.id
_entity.type
_entity.pdbx_description
1 polymer ?
#
loop_
_entity_poly.entity_id
_entity_poly.type
_entity_poly.pdbx_seq_one_letter_code
_entity_poly.pdbx_strand_id
1 'polypeptide(L)' 'MNVQWEDDSMETVPAVPVRIAFMLVVHGRASRQVQRLFKAIYHTSHFYYIHVDQ' A
#
# COMPACT_ATOMS: atom_id res chain seq x y z
N MET A 1 -21.88 7.48 1.04
CA MET A 1 -21.03 7.41 2.24
C MET A 1 -20.20 8.67 2.27
N ASN A 2 -20.46 9.56 3.21
CA ASN A 2 -19.59 10.70 3.43
C ASN A 2 -18.57 10.28 4.48
N VAL A 3 -17.29 10.37 4.15
CA VAL A 3 -16.21 10.17 5.11
C VAL A 3 -16.05 11.50 5.84
N GLN A 4 -16.43 11.54 7.11
CA GLN A 4 -16.21 12.69 7.97
C GLN A 4 -14.76 12.61 8.46
N TRP A 5 -13.92 13.51 7.97
CA TRP A 5 -12.52 13.58 8.38
C TRP A 5 -12.47 14.21 9.78
N GLU A 6 -12.54 13.37 10.81
CA GLU A 6 -12.27 13.76 12.19
C GLU A 6 -10.79 13.53 12.47
N ASP A 7 -10.13 14.53 13.05
CA ASP A 7 -8.68 14.56 13.34
C ASP A 7 -8.22 13.36 14.20
N ASP A 8 -9.14 12.75 14.93
CA ASP A 8 -8.93 11.60 15.83
C ASP A 8 -9.13 10.22 15.16
N SER A 9 -9.60 10.19 13.90
CA SER A 9 -9.97 8.94 13.20
C SER A 9 -8.77 8.03 12.88
N MET A 10 -7.54 8.55 12.98
CA MET A 10 -6.29 7.80 12.76
C MET A 10 -5.67 7.21 14.03
N GLU A 11 -6.10 7.61 15.23
CA GLU A 11 -5.46 7.16 16.49
C GLU A 11 -5.99 5.81 17.00
N THR A 12 -7.15 5.37 16.51
CA THR A 12 -7.71 4.08 16.94
C THR A 12 -7.13 2.93 16.10
N VAL A 13 -6.18 2.19 16.69
CA VAL A 13 -5.73 0.92 16.12
C VAL A 13 -6.92 -0.05 16.18
N PRO A 14 -7.45 -0.54 15.03
CA PRO A 14 -8.56 -1.45 15.06
C PRO A 14 -8.16 -2.74 15.77
N ALA A 15 -9.07 -3.30 16.58
CA ALA A 15 -8.84 -4.56 17.29
C ALA A 15 -8.46 -5.71 16.35
N VAL A 16 -8.90 -5.64 15.09
CA VAL A 16 -8.47 -6.53 14.01
C VAL A 16 -7.86 -5.68 12.89
N PRO A 17 -6.53 -5.72 12.68
CA PRO A 17 -5.90 -4.96 11.60
C PRO A 17 -6.28 -5.52 10.23
N VAL A 18 -6.57 -4.62 9.29
CA VAL A 18 -6.93 -4.98 7.91
C VAL A 18 -5.69 -5.44 7.13
N ARG A 19 -5.89 -6.37 6.19
CA ARG A 19 -4.86 -6.82 5.25
C ARG A 19 -5.19 -6.27 3.87
N ILE A 20 -4.27 -5.48 3.30
CA ILE A 20 -4.44 -4.83 2.00
C ILE A 20 -3.78 -5.68 0.91
N ALA A 21 -4.42 -5.75 -0.26
CA ALA A 21 -3.80 -6.25 -1.49
C ALA A 21 -3.39 -5.07 -2.37
N PHE A 22 -2.08 -4.86 -2.52
CA PHE A 22 -1.52 -3.87 -3.43
C PHE A 22 -1.32 -4.48 -4.82
N MET A 23 -1.90 -3.86 -5.85
CA MET A 23 -1.64 -4.19 -7.26
C MET A 23 -0.76 -3.09 -7.86
N LEU A 24 0.53 -3.38 -8.03
CA LEU A 24 1.50 -2.46 -8.63
C LEU A 24 1.63 -2.78 -10.11
N VAL A 25 1.27 -1.83 -10.97
CA VAL A 25 1.52 -1.91 -12.41
C VAL A 25 2.74 -1.05 -12.70
N VAL A 26 3.81 -1.65 -13.21
CA VAL A 26 5.09 -0.98 -13.43
C VAL A 26 5.55 -1.16 -14.89
N HIS A 27 6.22 -0.13 -15.41
CA HIS A 27 6.78 -0.13 -16.76
C HIS A 27 8.11 0.65 -16.79
N GLY A 28 8.89 0.48 -17.86
CA GLY A 28 10.12 1.23 -18.09
C GLY A 28 11.31 0.79 -17.22
N ARG A 29 12.22 1.73 -16.90
CA ARG A 29 13.55 1.42 -16.31
C ARG A 29 13.76 1.93 -14.89
N ALA A 30 12.71 2.41 -14.22
CA ALA A 30 12.80 3.03 -12.89
C ALA A 30 12.84 2.00 -11.74
N SER A 31 13.53 0.87 -11.90
CA SER A 31 13.53 -0.26 -10.94
C SER A 31 13.94 0.16 -9.53
N ARG A 32 14.94 1.06 -9.39
CA ARG A 32 15.33 1.62 -8.09
C ARG A 32 14.21 2.44 -7.43
N GLN A 33 13.39 3.16 -8.21
CA GLN A 33 12.26 3.90 -7.65
C GLN A 33 11.15 2.96 -7.21
N VAL A 34 10.87 1.92 -7.99
CA VAL A 34 9.92 0.87 -7.60
C VAL A 34 10.38 0.18 -6.30
N GLN A 35 11.66 -0.15 -6.17
CA GLN A 35 12.22 -0.71 -4.94
C GLN A 35 12.09 0.23 -3.74
N ARG A 36 12.32 1.54 -3.93
CA ARG A 36 12.13 2.55 -2.88
C ARG A 36 10.68 2.66 -2.44
N LEU A 37 9.74 2.70 -3.38
CA LEU A 37 8.32 2.70 -3.08
C LEU A 37 7.92 1.42 -2.34
N PHE A 38 8.29 0.26 -2.86
CA PHE A 38 7.98 -1.03 -2.26
C PHE A 38 8.48 -1.09 -0.81
N LYS A 39 9.72 -0.66 -0.56
CA LYS A 39 10.29 -0.61 0.79
C LYS A 39 9.49 0.30 1.74
N ALA A 40 8.94 1.42 1.25
CA ALA A 40 8.17 2.34 2.07
C ALA A 40 6.78 1.81 2.44
N ILE A 41 6.17 0.97 1.59
CA ILE A 41 4.82 0.43 1.81
C ILE A 41 4.82 -1.03 2.32
N TYR A 42 5.99 -1.66 2.45
CA TYR A 42 6.08 -3.07 2.80
C TYR A 42 5.80 -3.34 4.29
N HIS A 43 4.75 -4.11 4.53
CA HIS A 43 4.48 -4.82 5.77
C HIS A 43 4.11 -6.29 5.47
N THR A 44 4.50 -7.21 6.36
CA THR A 44 4.36 -8.67 6.18
C THR A 44 2.91 -9.17 6.21
N SER A 45 1.98 -8.38 6.76
CA SER A 45 0.55 -8.73 6.82
C SER A 45 -0.21 -8.46 5.51
N HIS A 46 0.42 -7.79 4.54
CA HIS A 46 -0.19 -7.38 3.28
C HIS A 46 0.28 -8.25 2.10
N PHE A 47 -0.45 -8.13 0.99
CA PHE A 47 -0.16 -8.84 -0.25
C PHE A 47 0.27 -7.86 -1.34
N TYR A 48 1.20 -8.28 -2.19
CA TYR A 48 1.74 -7.46 -3.27
C TYR A 48 1.73 -8.26 -4.57
N TYR A 49 0.93 -7.82 -5.54
CA TYR A 49 0.94 -8.34 -6.90
C TYR A 49 1.58 -7.29 -7.80
N ILE A 50 2.64 -7.65 -8.52
CA ILE A 50 3.36 -6.74 -9.38
C ILE A 50 3.19 -7.20 -10.82
N HIS A 51 2.46 -6.41 -11.61
CA HIS A 51 2.39 -6.57 -13.05
C HIS A 51 3.47 -5.71 -13.70
N VAL A 52 4.36 -6.33 -14.47
CA VAL A 52 5.37 -5.64 -15.27
C VAL A 52 4.88 -5.68 -16.71
N ASP A 53 4.71 -4.50 -17.30
CA ASP A 53 4.36 -4.37 -18.71
C ASP A 53 5.45 -4.98 -19.61
N GLN A 54 5.05 -5.60 -20.72
CA GLN A 54 5.98 -6.30 -21.64
C GLN A 54 6.84 -5.34 -22.46
#